data_AF-A0A1W1VZL9-F1
#
_entry.id   AF-A0A1W1VZL9-F1
#
_cell.length_a   1.000
_cell.length_b   1.000
_cell.length_c   1.000
_cell.angle_alpha   90.00
_cell.angle_beta   90.00
_cell.angle_gamma   90.00
#
_symmetry.space_group_name_H-M   'P 1'
#
loop_
_entity.id
_entity.type
_entity.pdbx_description
1 polymer ?
#
loop_
_entity_poly.entity_id
_entity_poly.type
_entity_poly.pdbx_seq_one_letter_code
_entity_poly.pdbx_strand_id
1 'polypeptide(L)' 'MSCSSIKRRFEEEIKEGLTFERAMEMYREVEGSLAAHRLELEELQQINADPSRIRHLQEHIRDGEKLLQEIRSLHLH' A
#
# COMPACT_ATOMS: atom_id res chain seq x y z
N MET A 1 -8.98 2.68 3.33
CA MET A 1 -9.04 2.13 1.95
C MET A 1 -8.07 0.95 1.87
N SER A 2 -8.33 -0.05 1.04
CA SER A 2 -7.38 -1.16 0.85
C SER A 2 -6.25 -0.76 -0.11
N CYS A 3 -5.06 -1.33 0.06
CA CYS A 3 -3.94 -1.10 -0.88
C CYS A 3 -4.32 -1.46 -2.33
N SER A 4 -5.20 -2.46 -2.51
CA SER A 4 -5.71 -2.87 -3.82
C SER A 4 -6.56 -1.81 -4.52
N SER A 5 -7.37 -1.03 -3.80
CA SER A 5 -8.14 0.06 -4.41
C SER A 5 -7.24 1.21 -4.83
N ILE A 6 -6.20 1.51 -4.05
CA ILE A 6 -5.22 2.55 -4.40
C ILE A 6 -4.40 2.11 -5.61
N LYS A 7 -3.99 0.84 -5.67
CA LYS A 7 -3.30 0.27 -6.84
C LYS A 7 -4.10 0.44 -8.14
N ARG A 8 -5.39 0.10 -8.12
CA ARG A 8 -6.24 0.24 -9.30
C ARG A 8 -6.33 1.69 -9.77
N ARG A 9 -6.52 2.64 -8.84
CA ARG A 9 -6.54 4.07 -9.14
C ARG A 9 -5.20 4.54 -9.73
N PHE A 10 -4.08 4.07 -9.18
CA PHE A 10 -2.75 4.35 -9.70
C PHE A 10 -2.56 3.87 -11.15
N GLU A 11 -2.98 2.64 -11.45
CA GLU A 11 -2.91 2.07 -12.79
C GLU A 11 -3.79 2.81 -13.82
N GLU A 12 -4.92 3.35 -13.38
CA GLU A 12 -5.81 4.18 -14.19
C GLU A 12 -5.17 5.56 -14.44
N GLU A 13 -4.68 6.24 -13.41
CA GLU A 13 -4.08 7.57 -13.54
C GLU A 13 -2.75 7.55 -14.33
N ILE A 14 -1.95 6.48 -14.26
CA ILE A 14 -0.78 6.32 -15.14
C ILE A 14 -1.17 6.41 -16.61
N LYS A 15 -2.32 5.84 -17.01
CA LYS A 15 -2.77 5.85 -18.41
C LYS A 15 -3.26 7.24 -18.85
N GLU A 16 -3.75 8.04 -17.91
CA GLU A 16 -4.31 9.37 -18.17
C GLU A 16 -3.27 10.50 -18.06
N GLY A 17 -2.06 10.20 -17.60
CA GLY A 17 -1.00 11.19 -17.38
C GLY A 17 -0.92 11.63 -15.92
N LEU A 18 -0.59 10.68 -15.04
CA LEU A 18 -0.42 10.88 -13.61
C LEU A 18 0.48 12.07 -13.32
N THR A 19 -0.02 13.04 -12.55
CA THR A 19 0.77 14.20 -12.13
C THR A 19 1.61 13.86 -10.89
N PHE A 20 2.66 14.64 -10.66
CA PHE A 20 3.48 14.51 -9.45
C PHE A 20 2.67 14.68 -8.16
N GLU A 21 1.75 15.65 -8.13
CA GLU A 21 0.89 15.90 -6.97
C GLU A 21 0.02 14.68 -6.64
N ARG A 22 -0.56 14.05 -7.67
CA ARG A 22 -1.36 12.83 -7.52
C ARG A 22 -0.52 11.63 -7.10
N ALA A 23 0.65 11.45 -7.70
CA ALA A 23 1.58 10.39 -7.29
C ALA A 23 1.97 10.54 -5.81
N MET A 24 2.22 11.78 -5.34
CA MET A 24 2.55 12.06 -3.95
C MET A 24 1.36 11.87 -2.99
N GLU A 25 0.13 12.16 -3.42
CA GLU A 25 -1.08 11.86 -2.65
C GLU A 25 -1.23 10.35 -2.46
N MET A 26 -1.15 9.57 -3.55
CA MET A 26 -1.21 8.11 -3.48
C MET A 26 -0.08 7.52 -2.63
N TYR A 27 1.13 8.06 -2.76
CA TYR A 27 2.27 7.66 -1.92
C TYR A 27 1.94 7.78 -0.43
N ARG A 28 1.42 8.94 0.01
CA ARG A 28 1.09 9.19 1.41
C ARG A 28 -0.05 8.31 1.90
N GLU A 29 -1.06 8.07 1.06
CA GLU A 29 -2.15 7.16 1.39
C GLU A 29 -1.66 5.73 1.61
N VAL A 30 -0.81 5.21 0.73
CA VAL A 30 -0.25 3.86 0.84
C VAL A 30 0.68 3.76 2.05
N GLU A 31 1.54 4.76 2.27
CA GLU A 31 2.44 4.81 3.42
C GLU A 31 1.68 4.81 4.76
N GLY A 32 0.64 5.63 4.87
CA GLY A 32 -0.23 5.67 6.06
C GLY A 32 -0.99 4.36 6.27
N SER A 33 -1.50 3.76 5.19
CA SER A 33 -2.13 2.44 5.25
C SER A 33 -1.15 1.38 5.76
N LEU A 34 0.05 1.30 5.19
CA LEU A 34 1.07 0.32 5.60
C LEU A 34 1.49 0.48 7.06
N ALA A 35 1.62 1.72 7.55
CA ALA A 35 1.91 1.96 8.96
C ALA A 35 0.84 1.36 9.87
N ALA A 36 -0.45 1.55 9.55
CA ALA A 36 -1.55 0.96 10.30
C ALA A 36 -1.56 -0.58 10.23
N HIS A 37 -1.34 -1.17 9.05
CA HIS A 37 -1.32 -2.63 8.89
C HIS A 37 -0.14 -3.29 9.62
N ARG A 38 1.03 -2.62 9.70
CA ARG A 38 2.19 -3.10 10.47
C ARG A 38 1.91 -3.11 11.97
N LEU A 39 1.27 -2.07 12.50
CA LEU A 39 0.83 -2.04 13.90
C LEU A 39 -0.17 -3.17 14.20
N GLU A 40 -1.19 -3.36 13.35
CA GLU A 40 -2.13 -4.47 13.51
C GLU A 40 -1.42 -5.83 13.46
N LEU A 41 -0.40 -5.98 12.60
CA LEU A 41 0.37 -7.23 12.50
C LEU A 41 1.14 -7.52 13.79
N GLU A 42 1.79 -6.51 14.37
CA GLU A 42 2.49 -6.64 15.64
C GLU A 42 1.52 -7.05 16.77
N GLU A 43 0.35 -6.42 16.85
CA GLU A 43 -0.69 -6.76 17.83
C GLU A 43 -1.16 -8.22 17.66
N LEU A 44 -1.47 -8.63 16.42
CA LEU A 44 -1.91 -10.00 16.12
C LEU A 44 -0.85 -11.05 16.45
N GLN A 45 0.43 -10.73 16.22
CA GLN A 45 1.55 -11.61 16.58
C GLN A 45 1.72 -11.72 18.09
N GLN A 46 1.58 -10.61 18.84
CA GLN A 46 1.68 -10.61 20.30
C GLN A 46 0.60 -11.46 20.97
N ILE A 47 -0.63 -11.43 20.45
CA ILE A 47 -1.74 -12.21 21.01
C ILE A 47 -1.82 -13.64 20.45
N ASN A 48 -0.86 -14.08 19.62
CA ASN A 48 -0.90 -15.35 18.89
C ASN A 48 -2.25 -15.57 18.18
N ALA A 49 -2.72 -14.55 17.46
CA ALA A 49 -3.97 -14.61 16.71
C ALA A 49 -3.92 -15.66 15.60
N ASP A 50 -5.07 -15.87 14.94
CA ASP A 50 -5.20 -16.80 13.83
C ASP A 50 -4.09 -16.60 12.77
N PRO A 51 -3.26 -17.63 12.50
CA PRO A 51 -2.23 -17.59 11.48
C PRO A 51 -2.74 -17.24 10.09
N SER A 52 -4.00 -17.56 9.76
CA SER A 52 -4.60 -17.20 8.48
C SER A 52 -4.75 -15.68 8.32
N ARG A 53 -5.18 -15.00 9.39
CA ARG A 53 -5.33 -13.54 9.44
C ARG A 53 -3.97 -12.84 9.40
N ILE A 54 -2.98 -13.37 10.12
CA ILE A 54 -1.59 -12.87 10.08
C ILE A 54 -1.03 -12.96 8.65
N ARG A 55 -1.18 -14.11 7.99
CA ARG A 55 -0.71 -14.29 6.60
C ARG A 55 -1.40 -13.32 5.64
N HIS A 56 -2.71 -13.20 5.71
CA HIS A 56 -3.46 -12.28 4.86
C HIS A 56 -3.00 -10.83 5.07
N LEU A 57 -2.79 -10.41 6.31
CA LEU A 57 -2.29 -9.06 6.62
C LEU A 57 -0.87 -8.83 6.09
N GLN A 58 0.02 -9.83 6.19
CA GLN A 58 1.36 -9.79 5.60
C GLN A 58 1.33 -9.68 4.07
N GLU A 59 0.37 -10.32 3.40
CA GLU A 59 0.17 -10.19 1.95
C GLU A 59 -0.24 -8.76 1.58
N HIS A 60 -1.18 -8.15 2.31
CA HIS A 60 -1.56 -6.74 2.10
C HIS A 60 -0.40 -5.77 2.28
N ILE A 61 0.45 -6.01 3.29
CA ILE A 61 1.67 -5.21 3.52
C ILE A 61 2.62 -5.35 2.33
N ARG A 62 2.89 -6.58 1.88
CA ARG A 62 3.79 -6.84 0.76
C ARG A 62 3.30 -6.17 -0.53
N ASP A 63 2.00 -6.21 -0.80
CA ASP A 63 1.44 -5.60 -2.00
C ASP A 63 1.48 -4.07 -1.94
N GLY A 64 1.24 -3.47 -0.78
CA GLY A 64 1.40 -2.03 -0.58
C GLY A 64 2.87 -1.59 -0.70
N GLU A 65 3.83 -2.38 -0.20
CA GLU A 65 5.26 -2.09 -0.34
C GLU A 65 5.71 -2.09 -1.80
N LYS A 66 5.22 -3.04 -2.60
CA LYS A 66 5.46 -3.04 -4.06
C LYS A 66 4.91 -1.79 -4.72
N LEU A 67 3.68 -1.40 -4.38
CA LEU A 67 3.07 -0.18 -4.93
C LEU A 67 3.88 1.08 -4.56
N LEU A 68 4.37 1.19 -3.31
CA LEU A 68 5.25 2.29 -2.93
C LEU A 68 6.53 2.31 -3.75
N GLN A 69 7.12 1.14 -4.01
CA GLN A 69 8.32 1.04 -4.83
C GLN A 69 8.04 1.47 -6.28
N GLU A 70 6.90 1.06 -6.84
CA GLU A 70 6.45 1.47 -8.17
C GLU A 70 6.29 3.00 -8.24
N ILE A 71 5.58 3.61 -7.29
CA ILE A 71 5.39 5.07 -7.20
C ILE A 71 6.75 5.78 -7.10
N ARG A 72 7.67 5.29 -6.25
CA ARG A 72 9.01 5.88 -6.09
C ARG A 72 9.87 5.78 -7.35
N SER A 73 9.65 4.75 -8.17
CA SER A 73 10.39 4.53 -9.41
C SER A 73 9.86 5.33 -10.60
N LEU A 74 8.72 6.01 -10.43
CA LEU A 74 8.16 6.86 -11.47
C LEU A 74 9.12 8.00 -11.80
N HIS A 75 9.51 8.05 -13.07
CA HIS A 75 10.13 9.22 -13.66
C HIS A 75 9.00 10.04 -14.27
N LEU A 76 8.58 11.08 -13.55
CA LEU A 76 7.58 12.03 -14.01
C LEU A 76 8.31 13.15 -14.77
N HIS A 77 7.94 13.33 -16.04
CA HIS A 77 8.48 14.35 -16.93
C HIS A 77 7.70 15.66 -16.85
#